data_AF-A0A954CI23-F1
#
_entry.id   AF-A0A954CI23-F1
#
_cell.length_a   1.000
_cell.length_b   1.000
_cell.length_c   1.000
_cell.angle_alpha   90.00
_cell.angle_beta   90.00
_cell.angle_gamma   90.00
#
_symmetry.space_group_name_H-M   'P 1'
#
loop_
_entity.id
_entity.type
_entity.pdbx_description
1 polymer ?
#
loop_
_entity_poly.entity_id
_entity_poly.type
_entity_poly.pdbx_seq_one_letter_code
_entity_poly.pdbx_strand_id
1 'polypeptide(L)'
;MTFRFANWVFETNLFPFLSGLAAGCGCSFDTEDQLAIEAMLEAAAKAHAAVDLEYELAGDCHITFRIRQESGDGVYSIEASSESDVSPIFESVSLMAQLFRLIPFADA
;
A
#
# COMPACT_ATOMS: atom_id res chain seq x y z
N MET A 1 19.34 2.47 -4.06
CA MET A 1 19.29 2.76 -2.60
C MET A 1 17.94 2.26 -2.13
N THR A 2 17.85 1.36 -1.15
CA THR A 2 16.55 0.79 -0.76
C THR A 2 15.87 1.69 0.26
N PHE A 3 14.75 2.30 -0.13
CA PHE A 3 13.92 3.09 0.76
C PHE A 3 12.85 2.21 1.40
N ARG A 4 12.48 2.49 2.65
CA ARG A 4 11.40 1.79 3.36
C ARG A 4 10.56 2.79 4.13
N PHE A 5 9.25 2.70 3.95
CA PHE A 5 8.29 3.50 4.69
C PHE A 5 7.23 2.57 5.29
N ALA A 6 6.98 2.66 6.61
CA ALA A 6 5.99 1.84 7.29
C ALA A 6 4.86 2.70 7.88
N ASN A 7 3.60 2.34 7.62
CA ASN A 7 2.44 3.04 8.20
C ASN A 7 1.24 2.12 8.40
N TRP A 8 0.21 2.62 9.07
CA TRP A 8 -1.08 1.97 9.22
C TRP A 8 -2.14 2.71 8.42
N VAL A 9 -2.97 1.97 7.69
CA VAL A 9 -4.15 2.49 6.98
C VAL A 9 -5.37 1.68 7.34
N PHE A 10 -6.54 2.31 7.38
CA PHE A 10 -7.79 1.58 7.47
C PHE A 10 -8.02 0.74 6.21
N GLU A 11 -8.69 -0.39 6.35
CA GLU A 11 -9.09 -1.27 5.24
C GLU A 11 -9.82 -0.51 4.13
N THR A 12 -10.76 0.37 4.49
CA THR A 12 -11.50 1.22 3.53
C THR A 12 -10.61 2.19 2.77
N ASN A 13 -9.42 2.49 3.29
CA ASN A 13 -8.47 3.43 2.69
C ASN A 13 -7.32 2.72 1.97
N LEU A 14 -7.26 1.38 1.97
CA LEU A 14 -6.13 0.63 1.43
C LEU A 14 -5.89 0.95 -0.05
N PHE A 15 -6.89 0.77 -0.91
CA PHE A 15 -6.74 0.99 -2.34
C PHE A 15 -6.57 2.47 -2.72
N PRO A 16 -7.33 3.42 -2.13
CA PRO A 16 -7.05 4.85 -2.31
C PRO A 16 -5.61 5.22 -1.93
N PHE A 17 -5.08 4.65 -0.84
CA PHE A 17 -3.70 4.87 -0.42
C PHE A 17 -2.70 4.30 -1.44
N LEU A 18 -2.86 3.04 -1.86
CA LEU A 18 -1.96 2.40 -2.83
C LEU A 18 -1.98 3.10 -4.19
N SER A 19 -3.16 3.54 -4.65
CA SER A 19 -3.31 4.29 -5.88
C SER A 19 -2.64 5.67 -5.81
N GLY A 20 -2.86 6.41 -4.72
CA GLY A 20 -2.19 7.69 -4.50
C GLY A 20 -0.67 7.54 -4.41
N LEU A 21 -0.20 6.49 -3.75
CA LEU A 21 1.21 6.16 -3.64
C LEU A 21 1.84 5.87 -5.00
N ALA A 22 1.21 5.02 -5.81
CA ALA A 22 1.64 4.73 -7.18
C ALA A 22 1.71 6.00 -8.04
N ALA A 23 0.65 6.82 -8.03
CA ALA A 23 0.59 8.06 -8.78
C ALA A 23 1.68 9.06 -8.36
N GLY A 24 1.93 9.19 -7.06
CA GLY A 24 3.03 10.02 -6.51
C GLY A 24 4.41 9.54 -6.92
N CYS A 25 4.53 8.29 -7.39
CA CYS A 25 5.74 7.69 -7.92
C CYS A 25 5.82 7.63 -9.44
N GLY A 26 4.81 8.16 -10.15
CA GLY A 26 4.72 8.06 -11.60
C GLY A 26 4.36 6.65 -12.11
N CYS A 27 3.87 5.78 -11.25
CA CYS A 27 3.37 4.45 -11.61
C CYS A 27 1.84 4.47 -11.78
N SER A 28 1.32 3.54 -12.55
CA SER A 28 -0.12 3.26 -12.60
C SER A 28 -0.48 2.26 -11.50
N PHE A 29 -1.64 2.47 -10.89
CA PHE A 29 -2.33 1.46 -10.09
C PHE A 29 -3.72 1.31 -10.68
N ASP A 30 -3.97 0.18 -11.32
CA ASP A 30 -5.20 -0.07 -12.05
C ASP A 30 -6.10 -1.09 -11.35
N THR A 31 -7.20 -1.45 -12.00
CA THR A 31 -8.16 -2.41 -11.45
C THR A 31 -7.60 -3.83 -11.39
N GLU A 32 -6.65 -4.20 -12.25
CA GLU A 32 -6.00 -5.52 -12.19
C GLU A 32 -5.09 -5.60 -10.97
N ASP A 33 -4.32 -4.54 -10.68
CA ASP A 33 -3.51 -4.43 -9.47
C ASP A 33 -4.37 -4.55 -8.20
N GLN A 34 -5.51 -3.86 -8.18
CA GLN A 34 -6.47 -3.95 -7.07
C GLN A 34 -6.98 -5.37 -6.89
N LEU A 35 -7.48 -6.01 -7.95
CA LEU A 35 -8.04 -7.37 -7.88
C LEU A 35 -6.99 -8.40 -7.43
N ALA A 36 -5.73 -8.25 -7.85
CA ALA A 36 -4.64 -9.11 -7.43
C ALA A 36 -4.41 -9.01 -5.91
N ILE A 37 -4.33 -7.79 -5.38
CA ILE A 37 -4.16 -7.54 -3.94
C ILE A 37 -5.39 -8.02 -3.14
N GLU A 38 -6.61 -7.80 -3.63
CA GLU A 38 -7.85 -8.31 -3.01
C GLU A 38 -7.84 -9.83 -2.90
N ALA A 39 -7.49 -10.54 -3.98
CA ALA A 39 -7.42 -11.99 -3.99
C ALA A 39 -6.35 -12.52 -3.00
N MET A 40 -5.22 -11.83 -2.93
CA MET A 40 -4.14 -12.12 -1.99
C MET A 40 -4.59 -11.94 -0.53
N LEU A 41 -5.34 -10.87 -0.23
CA LEU A 41 -5.92 -10.61 1.09
C LEU A 41 -7.04 -11.61 1.45
N GLU A 42 -7.84 -12.03 0.49
CA GLU A 42 -8.88 -13.03 0.73
C GLU A 42 -8.25 -14.40 1.04
N ALA A 43 -7.21 -14.80 0.30
CA ALA A 43 -6.46 -16.02 0.57
C ALA A 43 -5.78 -15.98 1.94
N ALA A 44 -5.23 -14.83 2.30
CA ALA A 44 -4.65 -14.54 3.61
C ALA A 44 -5.64 -14.72 4.75
N ALA A 45 -6.80 -14.09 4.63
CA ALA A 45 -7.86 -14.15 5.62
C ALA A 45 -8.36 -15.60 5.83
N LYS A 46 -8.51 -16.37 4.73
CA LYS A 46 -8.90 -17.79 4.78
C LYS A 46 -7.89 -18.66 5.53
N ALA A 47 -6.62 -18.29 5.53
CA ALA A 47 -5.58 -19.02 6.24
C ALA A 47 -5.48 -18.65 7.74
N HIS A 48 -6.27 -17.67 8.22
CA HIS A 48 -6.16 -17.10 9.57
C HIS A 48 -4.72 -16.70 9.94
N ALA A 49 -3.94 -16.27 8.95
CA ALA A 49 -2.55 -15.91 9.13
C ALA A 49 -2.39 -14.39 9.12
N ALA A 50 -1.43 -13.88 9.88
CA ALA A 50 -0.84 -12.60 9.55
C ALA A 50 -0.16 -12.77 8.19
N VAL A 51 -0.53 -11.96 7.21
CA VAL A 51 -0.02 -12.14 5.86
C VAL A 51 0.84 -10.96 5.48
N ASP A 52 2.07 -11.26 5.10
CA ASP A 52 2.97 -10.33 4.43
C ASP A 52 2.76 -10.51 2.92
N LEU A 53 1.99 -9.61 2.32
CA LEU A 53 1.74 -9.60 0.88
C LEU A 53 2.75 -8.72 0.18
N GLU A 54 3.58 -9.29 -0.69
CA GLU A 54 4.49 -8.53 -1.55
C GLU A 54 3.89 -8.34 -2.94
N TYR A 55 3.68 -7.08 -3.33
CA TYR A 55 3.16 -6.71 -4.67
C TYR A 55 4.07 -5.69 -5.34
N GLU A 56 4.38 -5.90 -6.62
CA GLU A 56 5.25 -5.03 -7.41
C GLU A 56 4.44 -4.28 -8.47
N LEU A 57 4.49 -2.94 -8.43
CA LEU A 57 3.95 -2.13 -9.53
C LEU A 57 4.98 -1.96 -10.64
N ALA A 58 4.50 -2.16 -11.87
CA ALA A 58 5.29 -1.95 -13.08
C ALA A 58 5.26 -0.47 -13.51
N GLY A 59 6.43 0.06 -13.87
CA GLY A 59 6.61 1.44 -14.33
C GLY A 59 8.10 1.82 -14.41
N ASP A 60 8.39 3.11 -14.53
CA ASP A 60 9.78 3.63 -14.47
C ASP A 60 10.41 3.51 -13.06
N CYS A 61 9.58 3.17 -12.05
CA CYS A 61 9.98 2.89 -10.69
C CYS A 61 9.33 1.59 -10.23
N HIS A 62 10.13 0.54 -10.01
CA HIS A 62 9.66 -0.69 -9.38
C HIS A 62 9.39 -0.39 -7.90
N ILE A 63 8.14 -0.57 -7.46
CA ILE A 63 7.72 -0.35 -6.08
C ILE A 63 7.15 -1.66 -5.55
N THR A 64 7.74 -2.13 -4.46
CA THR A 64 7.25 -3.29 -3.73
C THR A 64 6.48 -2.84 -2.49
N PHE A 65 5.24 -3.28 -2.36
CA PHE A 65 4.45 -3.12 -1.14
C PHE A 65 4.46 -4.40 -0.35
N ARG A 66 4.73 -4.30 0.95
CA ARG A 66 4.42 -5.33 1.94
C ARG A 66 3.20 -4.90 2.74
N ILE A 67 2.08 -5.59 2.58
CA ILE A 67 0.83 -5.30 3.30
C ILE A 67 0.62 -6.38 4.35
N ARG A 68 0.36 -5.99 5.59
CA ARG A 68 0.09 -6.88 6.71
C ARG A 68 -1.17 -6.47 7.46
N GLN A 69 -2.05 -7.44 7.68
CA GLN A 69 -3.22 -7.23 8.53
C GLN A 69 -2.83 -7.30 10.00
N GLU A 70 -3.12 -6.23 10.75
CA GLU A 70 -2.87 -6.21 12.19
C GLU A 70 -4.02 -6.90 12.94
N SER A 71 -3.69 -7.59 14.02
CA SER A 71 -4.69 -8.32 14.81
C SER A 71 -5.61 -7.35 15.55
N GLY A 72 -6.91 -7.42 15.28
CA GLY A 72 -7.94 -6.83 16.12
C GLY A 72 -8.95 -5.96 15.41
N ASP A 73 -8.56 -5.16 14.40
CA ASP A 73 -9.47 -4.20 13.77
C ASP A 73 -8.94 -3.83 12.38
N GLY A 74 -9.85 -3.61 11.41
CA GLY A 74 -9.64 -3.40 9.96
C GLY A 74 -8.60 -2.34 9.58
N VAL A 75 -7.34 -2.66 9.86
CA VAL A 75 -6.16 -1.83 9.69
C VAL A 75 -5.05 -2.70 9.10
N TYR A 76 -4.39 -2.15 8.09
CA TYR A 76 -3.24 -2.76 7.45
C TYR A 76 -1.99 -1.96 7.77
N SER A 77 -0.94 -2.65 8.20
CA SER A 77 0.41 -2.12 8.11
C SER A 77 0.93 -2.25 6.68
N ILE A 78 1.52 -1.18 6.15
CA ILE A 78 2.07 -1.15 4.80
C ILE A 78 3.51 -0.69 4.87
N GLU A 79 4.41 -1.50 4.32
CA GLU A 79 5.79 -1.15 4.02
C GLU A 79 5.95 -0.96 2.51
N ALA A 80 6.41 0.20 2.04
CA ALA A 80 6.74 0.42 0.63
C ALA A 80 8.24 0.51 0.44
N SER A 81 8.77 -0.14 -0.60
CA SER A 81 10.20 -0.09 -0.95
C SER A 81 10.44 0.00 -2.45
N SER A 82 11.57 0.60 -2.85
CA SER A 82 11.97 0.77 -4.24
C SER A 82 13.49 0.71 -4.39
N GLU A 83 13.96 0.27 -5.56
CA GLU A 83 15.38 0.10 -5.88
C GLU A 83 16.02 1.33 -6.56
N SER A 84 15.21 2.20 -7.18
CA SER A 84 15.66 3.38 -7.94
C SER A 84 15.96 4.59 -7.04
N ASP A 85 16.68 5.59 -7.58
CA ASP A 85 17.11 6.79 -6.84
C ASP A 85 15.94 7.81 -6.82
N VAL A 86 15.10 7.72 -5.79
CA VAL A 86 13.75 8.30 -5.81
C VAL A 86 13.53 9.38 -4.73
N SER A 87 14.21 10.50 -4.91
CA SER A 87 14.07 11.69 -4.07
C SER A 87 12.66 12.34 -4.07
N PRO A 88 11.87 12.37 -5.18
CA PRO A 88 10.52 12.96 -5.19
C PRO A 88 9.42 12.04 -4.61
N ILE A 89 9.68 10.74 -4.64
CA ILE A 89 8.78 9.71 -4.10
C ILE A 89 8.76 9.80 -2.59
N PHE A 90 9.91 10.01 -1.95
CA PHE A 90 10.02 10.12 -0.50
C PHE A 90 9.13 11.21 0.12
N GLU A 91 9.05 12.39 -0.50
CA GLU A 91 8.19 13.48 -0.02
C GLU A 91 6.71 13.19 -0.25
N SER A 92 6.36 12.67 -1.42
CA SER A 92 4.98 12.30 -1.78
C SER A 92 4.44 11.16 -0.92
N VAL A 93 5.25 10.14 -0.67
CA VAL A 93 4.95 8.99 0.21
C VAL A 93 4.72 9.47 1.65
N SER A 94 5.63 10.30 2.17
CA SER A 94 5.56 10.78 3.55
C SER A 94 4.34 11.66 3.80
N LEU A 95 3.94 12.50 2.84
CA LEU A 95 2.74 13.35 2.90
C LEU A 95 1.45 12.52 2.78
N MET A 96 1.36 11.63 1.79
CA MET A 96 0.19 10.77 1.57
C MET A 96 -0.07 9.89 2.80
N ALA A 97 0.97 9.31 3.37
CA ALA A 97 0.82 8.42 4.50
C ALA A 97 0.30 9.11 5.77
N GLN A 98 0.60 10.39 5.98
CA GLN A 98 0.01 11.14 7.08
C GLN A 98 -1.48 11.45 6.86
N LEU A 99 -1.91 11.68 5.61
CA LEU A 99 -3.30 11.94 5.24
C LEU A 99 -4.21 10.72 5.49
N PHE A 100 -3.77 9.53 5.08
CA PHE A 100 -4.60 8.32 5.18
C PHE A 100 -4.62 7.66 6.57
N ARG A 101 -3.80 8.15 7.51
CA ARG A 101 -3.76 7.68 8.90
C ARG A 101 -4.84 8.32 9.79
N LEU A 102 -5.47 9.41 9.35
CA LEU A 102 -6.26 10.31 10.21
C LEU A 102 -7.76 10.33 9.95
N ILE A 103 -8.23 9.83 8.81
CA ILE A 103 -9.66 9.91 8.44
C ILE A 103 -10.08 8.56 7.85
N PRO A 104 -10.89 7.74 8.55
CA PRO A 104 -11.61 6.67 7.88
C PRO A 104 -12.54 7.35 6.86
N PHE A 105 -12.38 7.06 5.57
CA PHE A 105 -13.42 7.43 4.61
C PHE A 105 -14.67 6.64 5.01
N ALA A 106 -15.61 7.31 5.66
CA ALA A 106 -16.95 6.79 5.85
C ALA A 106 -17.61 6.80 4.47
N ASP A 107 -18.13 5.65 4.05
CA ASP A 107 -18.96 5.52 2.86
C ASP A 107 -19.99 6.66 2.83
N ALA A 108 -19.95 7.47 1.76
CA ALA A 108 -20.98 8.44 1.45
C ALA A 108 -22.08 7.78 0.61
#